data_AF-A0A453MEA2-F1
#
_entry.id   AF-A0A453MEA2-F1
#
_cell.length_a   1.000
_cell.length_b   1.000
_cell.length_c   1.000
_cell.angle_alpha   90.00
_cell.angle_beta   90.00
_cell.angle_gamma   90.00
#
_symmetry.space_group_name_H-M   'P 1'
#
loop_
_entity.id
_entity.type
_entity.pdbx_description
1 polymer ?
#
loop_
_entity_poly.entity_id
_entity_poly.type
_entity_poly.pdbx_seq_one_letter_code
_entity_poly.pdbx_strand_id
1 'polypeptide(L)'
;MFALCFRGTPPAPRSDHVAACHADRYLLIFGGGSHATCFNDLHVLDLQTMEWSRPKQQGPIPSPRAGHAGATVGENWYIVGGGNNKSGVSETLVLNMSTLAWSVVSTVEGRVPLASEGMTLLYSNYSGEDYLISFGGYNGRYSNEVTGILLIIYMPGNRFQNFNLLFYSAGQVYALKLSVKLDLQSSTKDQPTSDSTSRVLEPEVEISQDGKIREIAMDNADSKNRNDEANEQLLAALKAEKDELEATLNREGLQTVQLKEEITEAEARNAELTKELQAVRGQLAAEQSRCFKLEVDVAELRQKLQSLDALEREVELLRRQKAASEQEQAALDAKQKKQAGSGGVWGWLVGTPPDDDDSESS
;
A
#
# COMPACT_ATOMS: atom_id res chain seq x y z
N MET A 1 -28.62 -5.24 2.78
CA MET A 1 -27.33 -5.79 3.24
C MET A 1 -27.60 -7.18 3.78
N PHE A 2 -27.19 -8.23 3.07
CA PHE A 2 -27.31 -9.60 3.57
C PHE A 2 -26.07 -9.91 4.40
N ALA A 3 -26.25 -10.29 5.67
CA ALA A 3 -25.15 -10.76 6.49
C ALA A 3 -24.78 -12.18 6.01
N LEU A 4 -23.63 -12.30 5.33
CA LEU A 4 -23.05 -13.59 5.01
C LEU A 4 -22.58 -14.25 6.32
N CYS A 5 -23.06 -15.46 6.59
CA CYS A 5 -22.66 -16.24 7.76
C CYS A 5 -21.38 -17.00 7.42
N PHE A 6 -20.23 -16.48 7.86
CA PHE A 6 -18.94 -17.12 7.66
C PHE A 6 -18.63 -18.09 8.82
N ARG A 7 -18.05 -19.25 8.49
CA ARG A 7 -17.62 -20.27 9.47
C ARG A 7 -16.09 -20.38 9.52
N GLY A 8 -15.56 -21.14 10.48
CA GLY A 8 -14.12 -21.46 10.54
C GLY A 8 -13.28 -20.47 11.35
N THR A 9 -12.01 -20.29 10.95
CA THR A 9 -11.01 -19.46 11.68
C THR A 9 -10.74 -18.15 10.95
N PRO A 10 -11.56 -17.10 11.15
CA PRO A 10 -11.37 -15.82 10.48
C PRO A 10 -10.12 -15.08 11.00
N PRO A 11 -9.56 -14.16 10.19
CA PRO A 11 -8.49 -13.28 10.65
C PRO A 11 -9.00 -12.34 11.77
N ALA A 12 -8.13 -12.02 12.72
CA ALA A 12 -8.36 -10.93 13.67
C ALA A 12 -8.52 -9.57 12.94
N PRO A 13 -9.25 -8.60 13.51
CA PRO A 13 -9.36 -7.24 12.96
C PRO A 13 -7.98 -6.62 12.68
N ARG A 14 -7.81 -6.04 11.49
CA ARG A 14 -6.52 -5.56 10.98
C ARG A 14 -6.67 -4.49 9.90
N SER A 15 -5.71 -3.59 9.78
CA SER A 15 -5.50 -2.67 8.66
C SER A 15 -4.26 -3.05 7.85
N ASP A 16 -4.08 -2.43 6.68
CA ASP A 16 -2.83 -2.49 5.89
C ASP A 16 -2.35 -3.91 5.58
N HIS A 17 -3.31 -4.82 5.40
CA HIS A 17 -3.11 -6.18 4.92
C HIS A 17 -3.20 -6.18 3.39
N VAL A 18 -2.74 -7.27 2.78
CA VAL A 18 -2.96 -7.53 1.34
C VAL A 18 -3.93 -8.68 1.17
N ALA A 19 -4.67 -8.63 0.07
CA ALA A 19 -5.60 -9.65 -0.34
C ALA A 19 -5.32 -10.09 -1.78
N ALA A 20 -5.54 -11.37 -2.07
CA ALA A 20 -5.52 -11.91 -3.42
C ALA A 20 -6.69 -12.87 -3.63
N CYS A 21 -7.22 -12.89 -4.85
CA CYS A 21 -8.15 -13.92 -5.28
C CYS A 21 -7.40 -14.97 -6.09
N HIS A 22 -7.60 -16.24 -5.77
CA HIS A 22 -7.03 -17.38 -6.49
C HIS A 22 -8.13 -18.29 -7.04
N ALA A 23 -8.01 -18.65 -8.32
CA ALA A 23 -8.92 -19.53 -9.04
C ALA A 23 -10.41 -19.15 -8.90
N ASP A 24 -10.69 -17.85 -8.80
CA ASP A 24 -12.03 -17.25 -8.62
C ASP A 24 -12.84 -17.83 -7.44
N ARG A 25 -12.16 -18.47 -6.48
CA ARG A 25 -12.80 -19.19 -5.38
C ARG A 25 -12.18 -18.88 -4.04
N TYR A 26 -10.87 -18.70 -3.97
CA TYR A 26 -10.16 -18.55 -2.70
C TYR A 26 -9.74 -17.10 -2.52
N LEU A 27 -10.25 -16.46 -1.47
CA LEU A 27 -9.76 -15.17 -1.01
C LEU A 27 -8.67 -15.40 0.02
N LEU A 28 -7.44 -15.02 -0.32
CA LEU A 28 -6.28 -15.09 0.56
C LEU A 28 -6.07 -13.72 1.22
N ILE A 29 -5.82 -13.70 2.53
CA ILE A 29 -5.49 -12.52 3.33
C ILE A 29 -4.16 -12.76 4.02
N PHE A 30 -3.20 -11.85 3.83
CA PHE A 30 -1.88 -11.98 4.44
C PHE A 30 -1.44 -10.70 5.18
N GLY A 31 -0.94 -10.91 6.39
CA GLY A 31 -0.31 -9.88 7.22
C GLY A 31 -1.28 -8.81 7.71
N GLY A 32 -0.82 -7.57 7.77
CA GLY A 32 -1.56 -6.42 8.29
C GLY A 32 -1.20 -6.10 9.73
N GLY A 33 -1.80 -5.04 10.26
CA GLY A 33 -1.52 -4.53 11.59
C GLY A 33 -2.76 -4.29 12.43
N SER A 34 -2.60 -4.43 13.74
CA SER A 34 -3.42 -3.78 14.75
C SER A 34 -2.64 -2.61 15.36
N HIS A 35 -3.21 -1.90 16.35
CA HIS A 35 -2.51 -0.82 17.04
C HIS A 35 -1.22 -1.27 17.76
N ALA A 36 -1.09 -2.57 18.08
CA ALA A 36 0.02 -3.09 18.86
C ALA A 36 0.90 -4.09 18.11
N THR A 37 0.38 -4.75 17.08
CA THR A 37 1.04 -5.91 16.47
C THR A 37 0.86 -5.96 14.96
N CYS A 38 1.94 -6.27 14.24
CA CYS A 38 1.85 -6.74 12.86
C CYS A 38 1.64 -8.25 12.85
N PHE A 39 0.96 -8.76 11.82
CA PHE A 39 0.68 -10.18 11.64
C PHE A 39 1.52 -10.75 10.48
N ASN A 40 1.74 -12.06 10.49
CA ASN A 40 2.30 -12.86 9.39
C ASN A 40 1.48 -14.14 9.12
N ASP A 41 0.23 -14.15 9.58
CA ASP A 41 -0.68 -15.24 9.29
C ASP A 41 -1.24 -15.11 7.86
N LEU A 42 -1.50 -16.27 7.25
CA LEU A 42 -2.23 -16.40 6.00
C LEU A 42 -3.60 -16.99 6.34
N HIS A 43 -4.66 -16.30 5.96
CA HIS A 43 -6.03 -16.78 6.03
C HIS A 43 -6.59 -17.00 4.63
N VAL A 44 -7.40 -18.04 4.48
CA VAL A 44 -8.05 -18.36 3.20
C VAL A 44 -9.55 -18.53 3.45
N LEU A 45 -10.36 -17.75 2.73
CA LEU A 45 -11.80 -17.91 2.66
C LEU A 45 -12.14 -18.64 1.36
N ASP A 46 -12.78 -19.79 1.46
CA ASP A 46 -13.42 -20.43 0.33
C ASP A 46 -14.77 -19.74 0.07
N LEU A 47 -14.86 -18.99 -1.03
CA LEU A 47 -16.04 -18.21 -1.41
C LEU A 47 -17.23 -19.09 -1.80
N GLN A 48 -17.00 -20.38 -2.09
CA GLN A 48 -18.09 -21.31 -2.39
C GLN A 48 -18.76 -21.82 -1.12
N THR A 49 -17.97 -22.16 -0.10
CA THR A 49 -18.46 -22.72 1.17
C THR A 49 -18.66 -21.64 2.25
N MET A 50 -18.14 -20.43 2.02
CA MET A 50 -18.08 -19.33 2.98
C MET A 50 -17.36 -19.71 4.28
N GLU A 51 -16.34 -20.56 4.18
CA GLU A 51 -15.56 -21.07 5.33
C GLU A 51 -14.12 -20.54 5.34
N TRP A 52 -13.72 -20.01 6.49
CA TRP A 52 -12.37 -19.55 6.76
C TRP A 52 -11.47 -20.69 7.25
N SER A 53 -10.27 -20.74 6.70
CA SER A 53 -9.20 -21.63 7.16
C SER A 53 -7.91 -20.85 7.38
N ARG A 54 -7.02 -21.43 8.19
CA ARG A 54 -5.65 -20.96 8.39
C ARG A 54 -4.70 -22.07 7.96
N PRO A 55 -4.36 -22.17 6.67
CA PRO A 55 -3.59 -23.28 6.16
C PRO A 55 -2.15 -23.27 6.65
N LYS A 56 -1.53 -24.45 6.64
CA LYS A 56 -0.10 -24.58 6.94
C LYS A 56 0.71 -24.02 5.78
N GLN A 57 1.55 -23.04 6.08
CA GLN A 57 2.44 -22.40 5.11
C GLN A 57 3.75 -23.19 4.99
N GLN A 58 4.36 -23.15 3.80
CA GLN A 58 5.64 -23.81 3.50
C GLN A 58 6.69 -22.79 3.07
N GLY A 59 7.97 -23.15 3.15
CA GLY A 59 9.08 -22.27 2.76
C GLY A 59 9.46 -21.24 3.84
N PRO A 60 10.20 -20.17 3.47
CA PRO A 60 10.59 -19.10 4.38
C PRO A 60 9.36 -18.25 4.74
N ILE A 61 8.72 -18.58 5.86
CA ILE A 61 7.54 -17.87 6.36
C ILE A 61 7.91 -16.39 6.57
N PRO A 62 7.18 -15.44 5.97
CA PRO A 62 7.52 -14.03 6.08
C PRO A 62 7.47 -13.53 7.53
N SER A 63 8.30 -12.52 7.82
CA SER A 63 8.21 -11.76 9.05
C SER A 63 6.89 -10.97 9.15
N PRO A 64 6.38 -10.71 10.37
CA PRO A 64 5.20 -9.87 10.58
C PRO A 64 5.33 -8.50 9.95
N ARG A 65 4.34 -8.10 9.16
CA ARG A 65 4.36 -6.86 8.39
C ARG A 65 2.98 -6.27 8.12
N ALA A 66 2.94 -4.96 7.99
CA ALA A 66 1.81 -4.16 7.56
C ALA A 66 2.25 -3.15 6.51
N GLY A 67 1.31 -2.66 5.69
CA GLY A 67 1.56 -1.63 4.68
C GLY A 67 2.34 -2.13 3.46
N HIS A 68 2.45 -3.44 3.28
CA HIS A 68 2.99 -4.07 2.07
C HIS A 68 1.96 -3.99 0.93
N ALA A 69 2.45 -4.11 -0.29
CA ALA A 69 1.63 -4.20 -1.48
C ALA A 69 1.74 -5.61 -2.08
N GLY A 70 0.69 -6.03 -2.80
CA GLY A 70 0.67 -7.33 -3.45
C GLY A 70 0.05 -7.30 -4.84
N ALA A 71 0.56 -8.16 -5.72
CA ALA A 71 0.10 -8.32 -7.10
C ALA A 71 0.18 -9.80 -7.52
N THR A 72 -0.84 -10.29 -8.22
CA THR A 72 -0.91 -11.67 -8.70
C THR A 72 -0.45 -11.78 -10.15
N VAL A 73 0.37 -12.79 -10.45
CA VAL A 73 0.79 -13.17 -11.81
C VAL A 73 0.67 -14.68 -11.93
N GLY A 74 -0.35 -15.14 -12.66
CA GLY A 74 -0.71 -16.55 -12.73
C GLY A 74 -0.97 -17.14 -11.34
N GLU A 75 -0.25 -18.22 -11.01
CA GLU A 75 -0.34 -18.94 -9.73
C GLU A 75 0.40 -18.28 -8.57
N ASN A 76 1.13 -17.20 -8.84
CA ASN A 76 2.06 -16.59 -7.91
C ASN A 76 1.54 -15.25 -7.42
N TRP A 77 1.59 -15.04 -6.11
CA TRP A 77 1.25 -13.78 -5.47
C TRP A 77 2.51 -13.12 -4.92
N TYR A 78 2.90 -12.02 -5.55
CA TYR A 78 4.07 -11.23 -5.19
C TYR A 78 3.69 -10.22 -4.11
N ILE A 79 4.53 -10.10 -3.08
CA ILE A 79 4.36 -9.19 -1.96
C ILE A 79 5.65 -8.39 -1.76
N VAL A 80 5.52 -7.08 -1.74
CA VAL A 80 6.64 -6.13 -1.71
C VAL A 80 6.47 -5.16 -0.55
N GLY A 81 7.58 -4.88 0.13
CA GLY A 81 7.68 -3.85 1.16
C GLY A 81 6.92 -4.19 2.43
N GLY A 82 6.31 -3.14 2.98
CA GLY A 82 5.73 -3.14 4.31
C GLY A 82 6.78 -3.09 5.40
N GLY A 83 6.33 -3.20 6.65
CA GLY A 83 7.20 -3.07 7.80
C GLY A 83 6.53 -3.52 9.07
N ASN A 84 7.32 -3.51 10.13
CA ASN A 84 6.78 -3.42 11.48
C ASN A 84 7.12 -2.05 12.07
N ASN A 85 6.59 -1.75 13.25
CA ASN A 85 6.83 -0.49 13.97
C ASN A 85 8.31 -0.20 14.32
N LYS A 86 9.26 -1.06 13.91
CA LYS A 86 10.71 -0.90 14.12
C LYS A 86 11.49 -0.73 12.82
N SER A 87 11.11 -1.42 11.75
CA SER A 87 11.82 -1.39 10.47
C SER A 87 10.92 -1.81 9.29
N GLY A 88 11.12 -1.16 8.14
CA GLY A 88 10.63 -1.64 6.84
C GLY A 88 11.30 -2.95 6.43
N VAL A 89 10.64 -3.71 5.57
CA VAL A 89 11.13 -4.99 5.07
C VAL A 89 11.70 -4.85 3.68
N SER A 90 12.92 -5.35 3.50
CA SER A 90 13.69 -5.34 2.26
C SER A 90 13.43 -6.51 1.33
N GLU A 91 12.62 -7.48 1.73
CA GLU A 91 12.40 -8.71 0.96
C GLU A 91 11.18 -8.56 0.06
N THR A 92 11.35 -8.88 -1.23
CA THR A 92 10.23 -9.19 -2.12
C THR A 92 9.97 -10.68 -2.06
N LEU A 93 8.74 -11.04 -1.73
CA LEU A 93 8.30 -12.40 -1.51
C LEU A 93 7.33 -12.82 -2.59
N VAL A 94 7.26 -14.12 -2.83
CA VAL A 94 6.23 -14.73 -3.66
C VAL A 94 5.61 -15.91 -2.93
N LEU A 95 4.28 -15.97 -2.92
CA LEU A 95 3.51 -17.14 -2.51
C LEU A 95 2.96 -17.83 -3.75
N ASN A 96 3.32 -19.09 -3.96
CA ASN A 96 2.58 -19.91 -4.90
C ASN A 96 1.23 -20.28 -4.27
N MET A 97 0.13 -19.78 -4.82
CA MET A 97 -1.21 -19.87 -4.21
C MET A 97 -1.78 -21.30 -4.25
N SER A 98 -1.38 -22.10 -5.25
CA SER A 98 -1.74 -23.52 -5.35
C SER A 98 -1.08 -24.39 -4.27
N THR A 99 0.20 -24.15 -3.98
CA THR A 99 0.99 -25.00 -3.04
C THR A 99 1.14 -24.40 -1.64
N LEU A 100 0.80 -23.12 -1.49
CA LEU A 100 0.99 -22.32 -0.28
C LEU A 100 2.45 -22.29 0.20
N ALA A 101 3.37 -22.31 -0.76
CA ALA A 101 4.81 -22.25 -0.54
C ALA A 101 5.34 -20.84 -0.82
N TRP A 102 6.02 -20.27 0.19
CA TRP A 102 6.72 -19.01 0.07
C TRP A 102 8.07 -19.19 -0.62
N SER A 103 8.54 -18.14 -1.27
CA SER A 103 9.91 -18.00 -1.76
C SER A 103 10.33 -16.53 -1.71
N VAL A 104 11.63 -16.29 -1.53
CA VAL A 104 12.22 -14.95 -1.61
C VAL A 104 12.65 -14.71 -3.05
N VAL A 105 12.07 -13.69 -3.69
CA VAL A 105 12.42 -13.31 -5.06
C VAL A 105 13.65 -12.41 -5.04
N SER A 106 13.70 -11.47 -4.10
CA SER A 106 14.82 -10.54 -3.96
C SER A 106 14.92 -9.95 -2.56
N THR A 107 16.11 -9.43 -2.26
CA THR A 107 16.39 -8.64 -1.07
C THR A 107 17.14 -7.39 -1.49
N VAL A 108 16.67 -6.22 -1.05
CA VAL A 108 17.30 -4.92 -1.33
C VAL A 108 18.00 -4.37 -0.09
N GLU A 109 19.22 -3.86 -0.25
CA GLU A 109 19.97 -3.29 0.87
C GLU A 109 19.83 -1.76 0.93
N GLY A 110 19.78 -1.22 2.15
CA GLY A 110 19.71 0.21 2.40
C GLY A 110 18.27 0.76 2.45
N ARG A 111 18.17 2.10 2.44
CA ARG A 111 16.89 2.80 2.48
C ARG A 111 16.40 3.01 1.06
N VAL A 112 15.60 2.06 0.58
CA VAL A 112 15.15 2.00 -0.81
C VAL A 112 13.62 2.15 -0.90
N PRO A 113 13.05 2.64 -2.01
CA PRO A 113 11.61 2.76 -2.17
C PRO A 113 10.86 1.44 -1.95
N LEU A 114 11.42 0.31 -2.40
CA LEU A 114 10.85 -1.03 -2.23
C LEU A 114 10.74 -1.49 -0.77
N ALA A 115 11.49 -0.90 0.16
CA ALA A 115 11.43 -1.17 1.59
C ALA A 115 10.55 -0.12 2.32
N SER A 116 9.41 0.23 1.71
CA SER A 116 8.47 1.23 2.22
C SER A 116 7.12 0.61 2.59
N GLU A 117 6.40 1.28 3.48
CA GLU A 117 4.99 1.01 3.76
C GLU A 117 4.08 1.91 2.93
N GLY A 118 2.85 1.47 2.66
CA GLY A 118 1.83 2.27 1.96
C GLY A 118 2.12 2.49 0.47
N MET A 119 2.91 1.61 -0.15
CA MET A 119 3.11 1.63 -1.61
C MET A 119 1.96 0.94 -2.36
N THR A 120 1.88 1.18 -3.66
CA THR A 120 1.03 0.40 -4.57
C THR A 120 1.90 -0.48 -5.45
N LEU A 121 1.42 -1.68 -5.80
CA LEU A 121 2.07 -2.61 -6.70
C LEU A 121 1.10 -2.99 -7.82
N LEU A 122 1.55 -2.90 -9.06
CA LEU A 122 0.78 -3.19 -10.27
C LEU A 122 1.52 -4.22 -11.11
N TYR A 123 0.81 -5.21 -11.64
CA TYR A 123 1.33 -6.08 -12.69
C TYR A 123 1.01 -5.49 -14.07
N SER A 124 1.98 -5.53 -14.98
CA SER A 124 1.80 -5.16 -16.39
C SER A 124 2.62 -6.09 -17.28
N ASN A 125 2.04 -6.56 -18.37
CA ASN A 125 2.79 -7.20 -19.44
C ASN A 125 3.05 -6.15 -20.53
N TYR A 126 4.31 -5.90 -20.84
CA TYR A 126 4.70 -4.95 -21.87
C TYR A 126 5.78 -5.57 -22.77
N SER A 127 5.53 -5.56 -24.08
CA SER A 127 6.45 -6.13 -25.08
C SER A 127 6.80 -7.61 -24.85
N GLY A 128 5.87 -8.38 -24.27
CA GLY A 128 6.05 -9.80 -23.97
C GLY A 128 6.78 -10.08 -22.64
N GLU A 129 7.21 -9.04 -21.93
CA GLU A 129 7.87 -9.15 -20.63
C GLU A 129 6.90 -8.77 -19.50
N ASP A 130 7.01 -9.50 -18.39
CA ASP A 130 6.19 -9.28 -17.20
C ASP A 130 6.87 -8.30 -16.24
N TYR A 131 6.16 -7.26 -15.84
CA TYR A 131 6.65 -6.23 -14.91
C TYR A 131 5.76 -6.12 -13.69
N LEU A 132 6.40 -5.98 -12.53
CA LEU A 132 5.76 -5.44 -11.34
C LEU A 132 6.21 -4.00 -11.15
N ILE A 133 5.28 -3.07 -11.23
CA ILE A 133 5.53 -1.64 -11.12
C ILE A 133 5.03 -1.21 -9.75
N SER A 134 5.93 -0.68 -8.92
CA SER A 134 5.58 -0.06 -7.65
C SER A 134 5.68 1.45 -7.71
N PHE A 135 4.78 2.12 -7.00
CA PHE A 135 4.80 3.57 -6.84
C PHE A 135 4.44 3.96 -5.40
N GLY A 136 5.05 5.06 -4.95
CA GLY A 136 4.73 5.65 -3.66
C GLY A 136 5.48 5.02 -2.49
N GLY A 137 4.86 5.12 -1.32
CA GLY A 137 5.35 4.55 -0.07
C GLY A 137 6.12 5.53 0.82
N TYR A 138 6.25 5.13 2.08
CA TYR A 138 6.97 5.83 3.13
C TYR A 138 7.99 4.91 3.82
N ASN A 139 9.24 5.35 3.92
CA ASN A 139 10.27 4.68 4.72
C ASN A 139 10.99 5.69 5.64
N GLY A 140 10.24 6.71 6.07
CA GLY A 140 10.70 7.92 6.75
C GLY A 140 10.95 9.11 5.81
N ARG A 141 10.77 8.92 4.49
CA ARG A 141 10.47 9.96 3.50
C ARG A 141 9.40 9.41 2.56
N TYR A 142 8.51 10.27 2.09
CA TYR A 142 7.57 9.91 1.02
C TYR A 142 8.33 9.80 -0.29
N SER A 143 8.07 8.72 -1.03
CA SER A 143 8.63 8.51 -2.36
C SER A 143 7.59 8.80 -3.44
N ASN A 144 8.04 9.45 -4.51
CA ASN A 144 7.32 9.58 -5.78
C ASN A 144 8.06 8.86 -6.91
N GLU A 145 9.02 7.99 -6.56
CA GLU A 145 9.79 7.21 -7.52
C GLU A 145 8.96 6.04 -8.03
N VAL A 146 8.98 5.82 -9.34
CA VAL A 146 8.40 4.64 -9.99
C VAL A 146 9.50 3.58 -10.05
N THR A 147 9.29 2.45 -9.39
CA THR A 147 10.22 1.32 -9.46
C THR A 147 9.59 0.17 -10.22
N GLY A 148 10.24 -0.30 -11.28
CA GLY A 148 9.83 -1.49 -12.03
C GLY A 148 10.72 -2.69 -11.68
N ILE A 149 10.10 -3.83 -11.36
CA ILE A 149 10.74 -5.13 -11.19
C ILE A 149 10.39 -5.97 -12.41
N LEU A 150 11.39 -6.29 -13.24
CA LEU A 150 11.23 -7.23 -14.35
C LEU A 150 11.14 -8.66 -13.80
N LEU A 151 10.05 -9.36 -14.13
CA LEU A 151 9.86 -10.77 -13.81
C LEU A 151 10.34 -11.62 -14.97
N ILE A 152 11.56 -12.17 -14.86
CA ILE A 152 12.04 -13.18 -15.81
C ILE A 152 11.42 -14.52 -15.40
N ILE A 153 10.24 -14.82 -15.93
CA ILE A 153 9.62 -16.14 -15.76
C ILE A 153 10.20 -17.06 -16.83
N TYR A 154 11.09 -17.97 -16.42
CA TYR A 154 11.63 -18.99 -17.32
C TYR A 154 10.50 -19.93 -17.78
N MET A 155 10.00 -19.72 -19.00
CA MET A 155 9.16 -20.68 -19.70
C MET A 155 10.06 -21.78 -20.27
N PRO A 156 9.89 -23.07 -19.88
CA PRO A 156 10.68 -24.16 -20.43
C PRO A 156 10.21 -24.42 -21.87
N GLY A 157 10.78 -23.72 -22.85
CA GLY A 157 10.43 -23.96 -24.26
C GLY A 157 11.02 -23.04 -25.30
N ASN A 158 11.39 -21.79 -24.98
CA ASN A 158 11.90 -20.87 -26.00
C ASN A 158 13.42 -20.68 -25.92
N ARG A 159 14.06 -21.03 -27.03
CA ARG A 159 15.49 -20.87 -27.28
C ARG A 159 15.92 -19.42 -27.10
N PHE A 160 17.02 -19.27 -26.37
CA PHE A 160 17.81 -18.07 -26.17
C PHE A 160 17.77 -17.07 -27.33
N GLN A 161 17.38 -15.84 -27.03
CA GLN A 161 18.02 -14.67 -27.60
C GLN A 161 18.48 -13.78 -26.44
N ASN A 162 19.77 -13.48 -26.42
CA ASN A 162 20.36 -12.50 -25.53
C ASN A 162 19.65 -11.15 -25.74
N PHE A 163 19.06 -10.57 -24.69
CA PHE A 163 18.57 -9.19 -24.79
C PHE A 163 19.09 -8.35 -23.63
N ASN A 164 19.66 -7.21 -24.06
CA ASN A 164 20.23 -6.18 -23.21
C ASN A 164 19.19 -5.54 -22.30
N LEU A 165 19.66 -5.27 -21.09
CA LEU A 165 19.04 -4.48 -20.04
C LEU A 165 18.74 -3.06 -20.54
N LEU A 166 17.48 -2.64 -20.53
CA LEU A 166 17.09 -1.26 -20.85
C LEU A 166 16.37 -0.61 -19.66
N PHE A 167 16.89 0.56 -19.29
CA PHE A 167 16.57 1.36 -18.11
C PHE A 167 15.91 2.68 -18.53
N TYR A 168 14.90 3.14 -17.77
CA TYR A 168 14.40 4.53 -17.74
C TYR A 168 13.74 4.77 -16.36
N SER A 169 13.91 5.86 -15.57
CA SER A 169 14.81 7.02 -15.56
C SER A 169 14.90 7.62 -14.13
N ALA A 170 15.95 8.40 -13.87
CA ALA A 170 16.17 9.38 -12.80
C ALA A 170 15.92 8.99 -11.32
N GLY A 171 16.93 8.38 -10.70
CA GLY A 171 17.07 8.28 -9.24
C GLY A 171 17.31 6.85 -8.76
N GLN A 172 18.58 6.48 -8.60
CA GLN A 172 19.11 5.24 -8.01
C GLN A 172 18.43 3.91 -8.41
N VAL A 173 19.13 3.19 -9.28
CA VAL A 173 18.76 1.90 -9.87
C VAL A 173 19.11 0.76 -8.91
N TYR A 174 18.12 -0.04 -8.50
CA TYR A 174 18.36 -1.32 -7.83
C TYR A 174 18.36 -2.44 -8.87
N ALA A 175 19.53 -3.05 -9.09
CA ALA A 175 19.70 -4.18 -10.00
C ALA A 175 19.37 -5.51 -9.28
N LEU A 176 18.56 -6.36 -9.90
CA LEU A 176 18.28 -7.71 -9.40
C LEU A 176 19.11 -8.74 -10.16
N LYS A 177 20.02 -9.41 -9.44
CA LYS A 177 20.69 -10.62 -9.89
C LYS A 177 19.87 -11.82 -9.41
N LEU A 178 19.15 -12.47 -10.32
CA LEU A 178 18.49 -13.74 -10.05
C LEU A 178 19.56 -14.82 -9.84
N SER A 179 19.85 -15.17 -8.58
CA SER A 179 20.77 -16.27 -8.25
C SER A 179 19.95 -17.50 -7.90
N VAL A 180 19.52 -18.25 -8.93
CA VAL A 180 19.07 -19.63 -8.71
C VAL A 180 20.32 -20.50 -8.66
N LYS A 181 20.73 -20.94 -7.47
CA LYS A 181 21.68 -22.05 -7.33
C LYS A 181 20.95 -23.33 -7.75
N LEU A 182 21.16 -23.75 -8.98
CA LEU A 182 20.95 -25.14 -9.37
C LEU A 182 22.21 -25.92 -8.99
N ASP A 183 22.12 -26.68 -7.91
CA ASP A 183 23.08 -27.75 -7.62
C ASP A 183 22.90 -28.85 -8.68
N LEU A 184 23.68 -28.75 -9.75
CA LEU A 184 23.94 -29.85 -10.68
C LEU A 184 25.43 -30.13 -10.68
N GLN A 185 25.79 -31.20 -9.97
CA GLN A 185 27.09 -31.83 -10.02
C GLN A 185 27.35 -32.33 -11.45
N SER A 186 28.33 -31.77 -12.15
CA SER A 186 29.11 -32.53 -13.13
C SER A 186 30.49 -31.91 -13.32
N SER A 187 31.48 -32.65 -12.85
CA SER A 187 32.92 -32.54 -13.13
C SER A 187 33.20 -32.39 -14.63
N THR A 188 34.04 -31.43 -15.02
CA THR A 188 35.37 -31.67 -15.63
C THR A 188 36.16 -30.37 -15.82
N LYS A 189 37.48 -30.46 -15.62
CA LYS A 189 38.50 -29.42 -15.69
C LYS A 189 38.83 -29.00 -17.14
N ASP A 190 39.14 -27.74 -17.39
CA ASP A 190 40.51 -27.19 -17.53
C ASP A 190 40.49 -25.79 -18.22
N GLN A 191 41.50 -25.00 -17.87
CA GLN A 191 41.73 -23.57 -18.16
C GLN A 191 42.73 -23.42 -19.36
N PRO A 192 43.29 -22.22 -19.67
CA PRO A 192 42.80 -20.99 -20.33
C PRO A 192 43.55 -20.69 -21.67
N THR A 193 43.21 -19.60 -22.40
CA THR A 193 44.13 -18.48 -22.76
C THR A 193 43.58 -17.47 -23.80
N SER A 194 43.88 -16.20 -23.52
CA SER A 194 44.25 -15.05 -24.39
C SER A 194 43.25 -14.37 -25.34
N ASP A 195 43.00 -13.09 -25.00
CA ASP A 195 43.15 -11.87 -25.82
C ASP A 195 42.91 -11.95 -27.34
N SER A 196 41.96 -11.15 -27.83
CA SER A 196 42.26 -9.89 -28.53
C SER A 196 41.06 -9.43 -29.37
N THR A 197 40.85 -8.12 -29.31
CA THR A 197 39.94 -7.27 -30.06
C THR A 197 39.83 -7.59 -31.56
N SER A 198 38.61 -7.71 -32.09
CA SER A 198 38.33 -7.68 -33.54
C SER A 198 37.50 -6.45 -33.92
N ARG A 199 38.14 -5.55 -34.66
CA ARG A 199 37.55 -4.40 -35.36
C ARG A 199 36.75 -4.88 -36.57
N VAL A 200 35.67 -4.14 -36.84
CA VAL A 200 34.83 -4.15 -38.04
C VAL A 200 35.62 -3.65 -39.25
N LEU A 201 35.57 -4.37 -40.38
CA LEU A 201 35.86 -3.86 -41.72
C LEU A 201 35.04 -4.65 -42.76
N GLU A 202 34.33 -3.93 -43.62
CA GLU A 202 33.56 -4.43 -44.76
C GLU A 202 34.48 -4.82 -45.94
N PRO A 203 34.03 -5.68 -46.88
CA PRO A 203 34.73 -5.91 -48.13
C PRO A 203 34.12 -5.16 -49.32
N GLU A 204 34.87 -4.20 -49.87
CA GLU A 204 34.80 -3.81 -51.28
C GLU A 204 35.56 -4.86 -52.11
N VAL A 205 34.98 -5.29 -53.24
CA VAL A 205 35.65 -6.20 -54.19
C VAL A 205 35.85 -5.48 -55.52
N GLU A 206 37.12 -5.35 -55.89
CA GLU A 206 37.62 -4.82 -57.15
C GLU A 206 37.44 -5.80 -58.32
N ILE A 207 37.38 -5.17 -59.50
CA ILE A 207 37.20 -5.70 -60.84
C ILE A 207 38.49 -6.39 -61.32
N SER A 208 38.36 -7.52 -62.04
CA SER A 208 39.43 -8.08 -62.87
C SER A 208 38.98 -8.29 -64.32
N GLN A 209 39.87 -7.93 -65.23
CA GLN A 209 39.78 -7.97 -66.69
C GLN A 209 39.93 -9.41 -67.23
N ASP A 210 39.34 -9.74 -68.38
CA ASP A 210 40.07 -9.86 -69.66
C ASP A 210 39.24 -10.49 -70.81
N GLY A 211 39.41 -9.89 -72.01
CA GLY A 211 39.30 -10.40 -73.39
C GLY A 211 38.25 -11.41 -73.86
N LYS A 212 37.31 -10.95 -74.71
CA LYS A 212 37.26 -11.26 -76.17
C LYS A 212 35.94 -10.79 -76.81
N ILE A 213 36.05 -9.93 -77.81
CA ILE A 213 34.95 -9.51 -78.69
C ILE A 213 34.56 -10.70 -79.59
N ARG A 214 33.31 -11.17 -79.45
CA ARG A 214 32.58 -11.85 -80.51
C ARG A 214 31.31 -11.05 -80.77
N GLU A 215 31.27 -10.42 -81.93
CA GLU A 215 30.09 -9.77 -82.47
C GLU A 215 29.08 -10.87 -82.83
N ILE A 216 28.09 -11.08 -81.95
CA ILE A 216 26.92 -11.87 -82.26
C ILE A 216 25.83 -10.86 -82.59
N ALA A 217 25.51 -10.72 -83.87
CA ALA A 217 24.27 -10.08 -84.28
C ALA A 217 23.12 -10.96 -83.79
N MET A 218 22.51 -10.58 -82.67
CA MET A 218 21.24 -11.12 -82.20
C MET A 218 20.14 -10.12 -82.57
N ASP A 219 19.09 -10.63 -83.23
CA ASP A 219 17.89 -9.90 -83.55
C ASP A 219 17.35 -9.15 -82.32
N ASN A 220 17.30 -7.82 -82.43
CA ASN A 220 17.08 -6.88 -81.33
C ASN A 220 15.58 -6.59 -81.09
N ALA A 221 14.69 -7.51 -81.49
CA ALA A 221 13.24 -7.31 -81.43
C ALA A 221 12.61 -7.83 -80.12
N ASP A 222 13.17 -8.89 -79.52
CA ASP A 222 12.61 -9.53 -78.31
C ASP A 222 13.12 -8.96 -76.97
N SER A 223 14.17 -8.12 -77.00
CA SER A 223 14.74 -7.47 -75.81
C SER A 223 13.95 -6.22 -75.40
N LYS A 224 13.30 -5.56 -76.35
CA LYS A 224 12.53 -4.33 -76.14
C LYS A 224 11.19 -4.62 -75.46
N ASN A 225 10.43 -5.61 -75.96
CA ASN A 225 9.16 -6.03 -75.36
C ASN A 225 9.30 -6.54 -73.91
N ARG A 226 10.38 -7.28 -73.60
CA ARG A 226 10.61 -7.75 -72.22
C ARG A 226 10.94 -6.63 -71.23
N ASN A 227 11.63 -5.59 -71.69
CA ASN A 227 11.92 -4.42 -70.85
C ASN A 227 10.68 -3.53 -70.67
N ASP A 228 9.84 -3.41 -71.68
CA ASP A 228 8.61 -2.63 -71.61
C ASP A 228 7.56 -3.30 -70.70
N GLU A 229 7.40 -4.64 -70.77
CA GLU A 229 6.56 -5.41 -69.85
C GLU A 229 7.08 -5.38 -68.39
N ALA A 230 8.40 -5.49 -68.20
CA ALA A 230 9.00 -5.39 -66.87
C ALA A 230 8.84 -3.99 -66.25
N ASN A 231 8.96 -2.94 -67.07
CA ASN A 231 8.72 -1.57 -66.62
C ASN A 231 7.25 -1.32 -66.28
N GLU A 232 6.30 -1.85 -67.05
CA GLU A 232 4.87 -1.78 -66.72
C GLU A 232 4.54 -2.51 -65.41
N GLN A 233 5.11 -3.69 -65.18
CA GLN A 233 4.95 -4.41 -63.92
C GLN A 233 5.53 -3.63 -62.72
N LEU A 234 6.68 -2.99 -62.89
CA LEU A 234 7.29 -2.14 -61.87
C LEU A 234 6.43 -0.91 -61.57
N LEU A 235 5.87 -0.28 -62.60
CA LEU A 235 4.99 0.88 -62.48
C LEU A 235 3.66 0.52 -61.79
N ALA A 236 3.11 -0.65 -62.09
CA ALA A 236 1.93 -1.18 -61.42
C ALA A 236 2.20 -1.49 -59.94
N ALA A 237 3.36 -2.08 -59.62
CA ALA A 237 3.77 -2.35 -58.25
C ALA A 237 3.95 -1.05 -57.44
N LEU A 238 4.64 -0.06 -58.01
CA LEU A 238 4.83 1.26 -57.38
C LEU A 238 3.50 2.01 -57.17
N LYS A 239 2.55 1.87 -58.10
CA LYS A 239 1.22 2.45 -57.95
C LYS A 239 0.42 1.78 -56.84
N ALA A 240 0.48 0.46 -56.73
CA ALA A 240 -0.17 -0.28 -55.64
C ALA A 240 0.42 0.09 -54.27
N GLU A 241 1.75 0.18 -54.17
CA GLU A 241 2.45 0.60 -52.96
C GLU A 241 2.10 2.05 -52.58
N LYS A 242 1.99 2.94 -53.57
CA LYS A 242 1.52 4.32 -53.36
C LYS A 242 0.10 4.36 -52.78
N ASP A 243 -0.83 3.59 -53.37
CA ASP A 243 -2.23 3.56 -52.92
C ASP A 243 -2.34 2.98 -51.50
N GLU A 244 -1.49 2.01 -51.14
CA GLU A 244 -1.39 1.46 -49.78
C GLU A 244 -0.81 2.47 -48.78
N LEU A 245 0.22 3.22 -49.16
CA LEU A 245 0.79 4.30 -48.36
C LEU A 245 -0.20 5.45 -48.15
N GLU A 246 -1.00 5.82 -49.16
CA GLU A 246 -2.06 6.81 -49.00
C GLU A 246 -3.17 6.31 -48.06
N ALA A 247 -3.54 5.02 -48.12
CA ALA A 247 -4.52 4.43 -47.22
C ALA A 247 -4.04 4.37 -45.76
N THR A 248 -2.77 4.06 -45.54
CA THR A 248 -2.17 4.06 -44.20
C THR A 248 -2.06 5.48 -43.63
N LEU A 249 -1.62 6.45 -44.44
CA LEU A 249 -1.56 7.87 -44.03
C LEU A 249 -2.93 8.39 -43.58
N ASN A 250 -4.01 8.04 -44.30
CA ASN A 250 -5.36 8.44 -43.93
C ASN A 250 -5.82 7.80 -42.61
N ARG A 251 -5.41 6.56 -42.34
CA ARG A 251 -5.73 5.83 -41.09
C ARG A 251 -5.00 6.44 -39.89
N GLU A 252 -3.71 6.71 -40.04
CA GLU A 252 -2.89 7.41 -39.03
C GLU A 252 -3.40 8.83 -38.78
N GLY A 253 -3.88 9.52 -39.83
CA GLY A 253 -4.54 10.83 -39.71
C GLY A 253 -5.81 10.78 -38.86
N LEU A 254 -6.65 9.76 -39.06
CA LEU A 254 -7.86 9.57 -38.26
C LEU A 254 -7.53 9.25 -36.79
N GLN A 255 -6.56 8.37 -36.55
CA GLN A 255 -6.09 8.05 -35.19
C GLN A 255 -5.51 9.27 -34.49
N THR A 256 -4.77 10.11 -35.20
CA THR A 256 -4.24 11.37 -34.67
C THR A 256 -5.36 12.32 -34.22
N VAL A 257 -6.47 12.38 -34.96
CA VAL A 257 -7.64 13.19 -34.57
C VAL A 257 -8.31 12.61 -33.32
N GLN A 258 -8.51 11.29 -33.27
CA GLN A 258 -9.11 10.62 -32.11
C GLN A 258 -8.29 10.82 -30.84
N LEU A 259 -6.96 10.62 -30.91
CA LEU A 259 -6.07 10.84 -29.77
C LEU A 259 -6.07 12.30 -29.30
N LYS A 260 -6.18 13.27 -30.22
CA LYS A 260 -6.32 14.68 -29.84
C LYS A 260 -7.61 14.95 -29.08
N GLU A 261 -8.72 14.35 -29.50
CA GLU A 261 -10.01 14.47 -28.81
C GLU A 261 -9.92 13.87 -27.40
N GLU A 262 -9.39 12.65 -27.26
CA GLU A 262 -9.19 12.00 -25.96
C GLU A 262 -8.29 12.82 -25.02
N ILE A 263 -7.24 13.46 -25.54
CA ILE A 263 -6.39 14.38 -24.77
C ILE A 263 -7.20 15.56 -24.27
N THR A 264 -8.01 16.21 -25.12
CA THR A 264 -8.82 17.37 -24.71
C THR A 264 -9.87 16.99 -23.65
N GLU A 265 -10.47 15.80 -23.75
CA GLU A 265 -11.40 15.30 -22.75
C GLU A 265 -10.70 14.97 -21.42
N ALA A 266 -9.49 14.39 -21.48
CA ALA A 266 -8.68 14.14 -20.30
C ALA A 266 -8.24 15.44 -19.60
N GLU A 267 -7.85 16.46 -20.37
CA GLU A 267 -7.53 17.79 -19.85
C GLU A 267 -8.74 18.45 -19.17
N ALA A 268 -9.93 18.36 -19.75
CA ALA A 268 -11.16 18.86 -19.15
C ALA A 268 -11.50 18.15 -17.82
N ARG A 269 -11.37 16.82 -17.78
CA ARG A 269 -11.56 16.04 -16.55
C ARG A 269 -10.55 16.40 -15.47
N ASN A 270 -9.29 16.57 -15.83
CA ASN A 270 -8.24 16.99 -14.89
C ASN A 270 -8.50 18.40 -14.34
N ALA A 271 -9.01 19.32 -15.16
CA ALA A 271 -9.37 20.66 -14.71
C ALA A 271 -10.51 20.62 -13.67
N GLU A 272 -11.51 19.76 -13.86
CA GLU A 272 -12.62 19.63 -12.91
C GLU A 272 -12.18 18.98 -11.59
N LEU A 273 -11.41 17.88 -11.65
CA LEU A 273 -10.83 17.25 -10.46
C LEU A 273 -9.96 18.22 -9.66
N THR A 274 -9.25 19.12 -10.33
CA THR A 274 -8.44 20.15 -9.65
C THR A 274 -9.30 21.13 -8.86
N LYS A 275 -10.47 21.53 -9.38
CA LYS A 275 -11.41 22.38 -8.66
C LYS A 275 -12.01 21.67 -7.46
N GLU A 276 -12.40 20.41 -7.61
CA GLU A 276 -12.92 19.59 -6.50
C GLU A 276 -11.88 19.45 -5.39
N LEU A 277 -10.62 19.18 -5.75
CA LEU A 277 -9.52 19.08 -4.80
C LEU A 277 -9.33 20.40 -4.04
N GLN A 278 -9.41 21.54 -4.73
CA GLN A 278 -9.33 22.86 -4.08
C GLN A 278 -10.52 23.10 -3.12
N ALA A 279 -11.72 22.68 -3.48
CA ALA A 279 -12.89 22.78 -2.61
C ALA A 279 -12.74 21.90 -1.35
N VAL A 280 -12.27 20.66 -1.50
CA VAL A 280 -12.01 19.74 -0.37
C VAL A 280 -10.91 20.28 0.55
N ARG A 281 -9.85 20.88 0.00
CA ARG A 281 -8.82 21.56 0.81
C ARG A 281 -9.40 22.71 1.64
N GLY A 282 -10.32 23.49 1.06
CA GLY A 282 -11.03 24.54 1.77
C GLY A 282 -11.87 24.00 2.94
N GLN A 283 -12.61 22.91 2.71
CA GLN A 283 -13.39 22.24 3.75
C GLN A 283 -12.50 21.69 4.87
N LEU A 284 -11.37 21.07 4.52
CA LEU A 284 -10.41 20.55 5.50
C LEU A 284 -9.86 21.68 6.40
N ALA A 285 -9.51 22.83 5.84
CA ALA A 285 -9.03 23.98 6.61
C ALA A 285 -10.10 24.53 7.57
N ALA A 286 -11.38 24.54 7.13
CA ALA A 286 -12.50 24.97 7.97
C ALA A 286 -12.72 24.00 9.15
N GLU A 287 -12.68 22.69 8.90
CA GLU A 287 -12.82 21.67 9.95
C GLU A 287 -11.61 21.63 10.90
N GLN A 288 -10.39 21.85 10.40
CA GLN A 288 -9.21 22.01 11.27
C GLN A 288 -9.36 23.18 12.24
N SER A 289 -9.87 24.31 11.75
CA SER A 289 -10.14 25.49 12.58
C SER A 289 -11.23 25.20 13.63
N ARG A 290 -12.26 24.43 13.26
CA ARG A 290 -13.33 24.00 14.16
C ARG A 290 -12.82 23.04 15.24
N CYS A 291 -12.01 22.05 14.88
CA CYS A 291 -11.38 21.13 15.83
C CYS A 291 -10.50 21.87 16.83
N PHE A 292 -9.67 22.80 16.36
CA PHE A 292 -8.84 23.63 17.24
C PHE A 292 -9.68 24.41 18.25
N LYS A 293 -10.80 24.99 17.83
CA LYS A 293 -11.71 25.70 18.73
C LYS A 293 -12.31 24.76 19.80
N LEU A 294 -12.74 23.57 19.39
CA LEU A 294 -13.27 22.56 20.31
C LEU A 294 -12.19 22.06 21.30
N GLU A 295 -10.94 21.94 20.88
CA GLU A 295 -9.83 21.57 21.76
C GLU A 295 -9.60 22.62 22.86
N VAL A 296 -9.68 23.91 22.51
CA VAL A 296 -9.61 25.01 23.48
C VAL A 296 -10.79 24.94 24.46
N ASP A 297 -12.02 24.77 23.97
CA ASP A 297 -13.21 24.65 24.81
C ASP A 297 -13.10 23.46 25.79
N VAL A 298 -12.59 22.32 25.32
CA VAL A 298 -12.34 21.13 26.15
C VAL A 298 -11.28 21.40 27.22
N ALA A 299 -10.21 22.14 26.89
CA ALA A 299 -9.19 22.52 27.87
C ALA A 299 -9.75 23.43 28.96
N GLU A 300 -10.58 24.42 28.60
CA GLU A 300 -11.25 25.30 29.57
C GLU A 300 -12.20 24.52 30.49
N LEU A 301 -12.98 23.58 29.95
CA LEU A 301 -13.88 22.74 30.74
C LEU A 301 -13.10 21.85 31.71
N ARG A 302 -11.95 21.29 31.29
CA ARG A 302 -11.07 20.51 32.17
C ARG A 302 -10.53 21.35 33.32
N GLN A 303 -10.14 22.59 33.06
CA GLN A 303 -9.68 23.50 34.12
C GLN A 303 -10.80 23.81 35.12
N LYS A 304 -12.02 24.09 34.62
CA LYS A 304 -13.19 24.30 35.49
C LYS A 304 -13.48 23.08 36.36
N LEU A 305 -13.40 21.88 35.81
CA LEU A 305 -13.59 20.65 36.56
C LEU A 305 -12.56 20.49 37.69
N GLN A 306 -11.28 20.74 37.41
CA GLN A 306 -10.23 20.70 38.44
C GLN A 306 -10.49 21.71 39.58
N SER A 307 -10.99 22.90 39.24
CA SER A 307 -11.35 23.89 40.26
C SER A 307 -12.53 23.43 41.13
N LEU A 308 -13.52 22.76 40.54
CA LEU A 308 -14.68 22.22 41.25
C LEU A 308 -14.25 21.12 42.21
N ASP A 309 -13.36 20.21 41.79
CA ASP A 309 -12.81 19.16 42.66
C ASP A 309 -12.03 19.71 43.86
N ALA A 310 -11.40 20.89 43.69
CA ALA A 310 -10.69 21.56 44.78
C ALA A 310 -11.68 22.17 45.79
N LEU A 311 -12.72 22.85 45.31
CA LEU A 311 -13.81 23.37 46.13
C LEU A 311 -14.53 22.26 46.90
N GLU A 312 -14.79 21.11 46.28
CA GLU A 312 -15.45 19.98 46.94
C GLU A 312 -14.62 19.44 48.11
N ARG A 313 -13.28 19.34 47.93
CA ARG A 313 -12.36 18.97 49.02
C ARG A 313 -12.36 19.98 50.17
N GLU A 314 -12.44 21.27 49.87
CA GLU A 314 -12.50 22.32 50.89
C GLU A 314 -13.82 22.27 51.67
N VAL A 315 -14.94 22.07 50.99
CA VAL A 315 -16.26 21.89 51.63
C VAL A 315 -16.27 20.68 52.56
N GLU A 316 -15.70 19.55 52.13
CA GLU A 316 -15.61 18.35 52.96
C GLU A 316 -14.75 18.59 54.22
N LEU A 317 -13.67 19.34 54.10
CA LEU A 317 -12.82 19.70 55.24
C LEU A 317 -13.56 20.60 56.24
N LEU A 318 -14.26 21.61 55.74
CA LEU A 318 -15.08 22.50 56.57
C LEU A 318 -16.20 21.74 57.29
N ARG A 319 -16.85 20.77 56.63
CA ARG A 319 -17.86 19.90 57.26
C ARG A 319 -17.28 19.11 58.42
N ARG A 320 -16.07 18.56 58.29
CA ARG A 320 -15.39 17.83 59.36
C ARG A 320 -15.02 18.74 60.53
N GLN A 321 -14.50 19.93 60.26
CA GLN A 321 -14.19 20.91 61.30
C GLN A 321 -15.44 21.33 62.08
N LYS A 322 -16.55 21.57 61.37
CA LYS A 322 -17.83 21.88 62.00
C LYS A 322 -18.31 20.75 62.92
N ALA A 323 -18.29 19.50 62.44
CA ALA A 323 -18.69 18.35 63.24
C ALA A 323 -17.81 18.17 64.50
N ALA A 324 -16.50 18.39 64.40
CA ALA A 324 -15.60 18.33 65.54
C ALA A 324 -15.90 19.42 66.59
N SER A 325 -16.15 20.65 66.14
CA SER A 325 -16.52 21.77 67.02
C SER A 325 -17.87 21.54 67.71
N GLU A 326 -18.86 21.00 67.00
CA GLU A 326 -20.16 20.63 67.57
C GLU A 326 -20.03 19.52 68.63
N GLN A 327 -19.17 18.51 68.40
CA GLN A 327 -18.88 17.47 69.38
C GLN A 327 -18.18 18.01 70.63
N GLU A 328 -17.22 18.91 70.46
CA GLU A 328 -16.52 19.55 71.58
C GLU A 328 -17.48 20.38 72.43
N GLN A 329 -18.35 21.17 71.78
CA GLN A 329 -19.39 21.94 72.46
C GLN A 329 -20.35 21.02 73.24
N ALA A 330 -20.83 19.94 72.61
CA ALA A 330 -21.71 18.97 73.27
C ALA A 330 -21.03 18.28 74.47
N ALA A 331 -19.71 18.01 74.39
CA ALA A 331 -18.95 17.43 75.48
C ALA A 331 -18.75 18.40 76.66
N LEU A 332 -18.55 19.69 76.38
CA LEU A 332 -18.51 20.76 77.38
C LEU A 332 -19.86 20.90 78.10
N ASP A 333 -20.95 20.95 77.35
CA ASP A 333 -22.31 21.04 77.90
C ASP A 333 -22.65 19.80 78.77
N ALA A 334 -22.22 18.60 78.36
CA ALA A 334 -22.38 17.38 79.14
C ALA A 334 -21.56 17.38 80.44
N LYS A 335 -20.34 17.95 80.43
CA LYS A 335 -19.52 18.12 81.64
C LYS A 335 -20.16 19.10 82.62
N GLN A 336 -20.72 20.21 82.13
CA GLN A 336 -21.46 21.17 82.97
C GLN A 336 -22.69 20.52 83.63
N LYS A 337 -23.47 19.73 82.87
CA LYS A 337 -24.61 18.98 83.42
C LYS A 337 -24.20 17.95 84.49
N LYS A 338 -23.06 17.26 84.33
CA LYS A 338 -22.54 16.32 85.34
C LYS A 338 -22.05 17.01 86.61
N GLN A 339 -21.46 18.20 86.51
CA GLN A 339 -21.07 19.00 87.68
C GLN A 339 -22.29 19.54 88.46
N ALA A 340 -23.40 19.83 87.77
CA ALA A 340 -24.66 20.18 88.43
C ALA A 340 -25.35 18.98 89.12
N GLY A 341 -25.00 17.73 88.77
CA GLY A 341 -25.64 16.51 89.26
C GLY A 341 -25.02 15.85 90.50
N SER A 342 -23.91 16.36 91.07
CA SER A 342 -23.29 15.80 92.28
C SER A 342 -23.49 16.64 93.56
N GLY A 343 -24.41 17.60 93.55
CA GLY A 343 -24.92 18.26 94.75
C GLY A 343 -26.14 17.53 95.30
N GLY A 344 -25.95 16.72 96.34
CA GLY A 344 -26.99 15.90 96.95
C GLY A 344 -28.18 16.68 97.52
N VAL A 345 -29.36 16.12 97.30
CA VAL A 345 -30.53 15.97 98.19
C VAL A 345 -30.52 16.80 99.48
N TRP A 346 -31.44 17.77 99.57
CA TRP A 346 -32.15 18.09 100.80
C TRP A 346 -33.65 18.18 100.49
N GLY A 347 -34.44 17.38 101.22
CA GLY A 347 -35.88 17.32 101.10
C GLY A 347 -36.63 18.21 102.08
N TRP A 348 -37.96 18.12 101.93
CA TRP A 348 -39.07 18.55 102.79
C TRP A 348 -39.80 19.85 102.41
N LEU A 349 -40.97 19.62 101.76
CA LEU A 349 -42.32 19.87 102.29
C LEU A 349 -42.78 21.32 102.57
N VAL A 350 -43.85 21.70 101.87
CA VAL A 350 -45.13 22.29 102.34
C VAL A 350 -45.58 23.47 101.46
N GLY A 351 -46.80 23.38 100.91
CA GLY A 351 -47.59 24.55 100.52
C GLY A 351 -48.39 24.38 99.21
N THR A 352 -49.66 23.99 99.36
CA THR A 352 -50.72 23.77 98.36
C THR A 352 -51.15 25.02 97.53
N PRO A 353 -51.93 24.83 96.43
CA PRO A 353 -52.08 25.72 95.26
C PRO A 353 -53.26 26.70 95.41
N PRO A 354 -53.46 27.65 94.47
CA PRO A 354 -54.37 27.47 93.29
C PRO A 354 -53.87 28.26 92.05
N ASP A 355 -54.47 28.35 90.87
CA ASP A 355 -55.51 27.71 90.04
C ASP A 355 -55.30 28.34 88.63
N ASP A 356 -55.72 27.63 87.58
CA ASP A 356 -56.26 28.11 86.30
C ASP A 356 -55.58 29.29 85.56
N ASP A 357 -55.10 29.05 84.33
CA ASP A 357 -55.94 29.31 83.16
C ASP A 357 -55.26 28.90 81.85
N ASP A 358 -56.13 28.52 80.93
CA ASP A 358 -55.89 28.08 79.56
C ASP A 358 -55.12 29.11 78.71
N SER A 359 -54.35 28.64 77.72
CA SER A 359 -54.67 28.88 76.30
C SER A 359 -53.58 28.39 75.34
N GLU A 360 -54.02 27.48 74.48
CA GLU A 360 -53.59 27.13 73.13
C GLU A 360 -52.89 28.21 72.26
N SER A 361 -52.26 27.67 71.21
CA SER A 361 -52.07 28.25 69.85
C SER A 361 -50.83 29.17 69.69
N SER A 362 -50.02 29.11 68.63
CA SER A 362 -49.96 28.34 67.38
C SER A 362 -48.50 28.25 66.92
#